data_AF-A0A1H9AWK4-F1
#
_entry.id   AF-A0A1H9AWK4-F1
#
_cell.length_a   1.000
_cell.length_b   1.000
_cell.length_c   1.000
_cell.angle_alpha   90.00
_cell.angle_beta   90.00
_cell.angle_gamma   90.00
#
_symmetry.space_group_name_H-M   'P 1'
#
loop_
_entity.id
_entity.type
_entity.pdbx_description
1 polymer ?
#
loop_
_entity_poly.entity_id
_entity_poly.type
_entity_poly.pdbx_seq_one_letter_code
_entity_poly.pdbx_strand_id
1 'polypeptide(L)'
;MPRTTPARPRPTAAAVRGLVALLLSLVAVLAAPPTAALAADTTKPVLSGLTVSPTSDRATVRWTTNEPATGQGVFGTTTAYGRTTTKATSLTTSHTQTLTGLNAGTTYHVQVRSTDGAGNTGYSADAAFTTPRTSTFNPGNTSGTVAVPSGMGLEDVSSPNRVVGDGTPSSCTSAAVVAAVNAGGVVVFRCGANPVTITLTQTLKVRNSTARLVLDGGGKVTLSGAGVRRILYVDTCDTALGSVSGNCLYAPNGPRVTVQNLTLADGNATGATYVSPGDSGQGSNGGGAIFQLGGRLKVVRSVFVRNRCATTGPDLGGGAIRVLAQHSPTPNDLDSSYAARNQEPVAIVQSTFGGVSGQGNTCSNGGAISGLRTPITVVNSLVTDNSAVGCCANPPHPGTPGGGSGGAVYTDGTSYDLKVLGSRIERNSAKAGGSAIFYVSNDLTGHLAVQQSVSRNNVYRASGYSPSDQHFETYPGIFYRGSGSPSFTGSTIQ
;
A
#
# COMPACT_ATOMS: atom_id res chain seq x y z
N MET A 1 41.18 -20.29 -81.23
CA MET A 1 40.61 -19.14 -81.96
C MET A 1 41.55 -17.95 -81.81
N PRO A 2 41.72 -17.12 -82.85
CA PRO A 2 43.04 -16.61 -83.25
C PRO A 2 43.21 -15.09 -83.07
N ARG A 3 44.51 -14.67 -83.09
CA ARG A 3 45.12 -13.44 -83.66
C ARG A 3 44.48 -12.08 -83.33
N THR A 4 45.22 -11.02 -83.00
CA THR A 4 46.13 -10.29 -83.91
C THR A 4 47.00 -9.26 -83.16
N THR A 5 48.30 -9.20 -83.49
CA THR A 5 49.16 -7.99 -83.49
C THR A 5 48.82 -7.13 -84.73
N PRO A 6 49.02 -5.79 -84.82
CA PRO A 6 50.36 -5.16 -84.82
C PRO A 6 50.51 -3.65 -84.40
N ALA A 7 51.79 -3.28 -84.18
CA ALA A 7 52.54 -2.06 -84.51
C ALA A 7 52.05 -0.59 -84.26
N ARG A 8 52.99 0.16 -83.63
CA ARG A 8 53.28 1.61 -83.50
C ARG A 8 52.72 2.58 -84.57
N PRO A 9 52.52 3.88 -84.21
CA PRO A 9 53.59 4.87 -84.44
C PRO A 9 53.75 5.98 -83.38
N ARG A 10 54.92 6.61 -83.37
CA ARG A 10 55.24 7.89 -82.68
C ARG A 10 54.55 9.05 -83.41
N PRO A 11 54.14 10.11 -82.70
CA PRO A 11 54.05 11.45 -83.28
C PRO A 11 55.26 12.31 -82.92
N THR A 12 55.55 13.17 -83.87
CA THR A 12 56.66 14.09 -84.08
C THR A 12 56.48 15.43 -83.38
N ALA A 13 57.58 16.18 -83.26
CA ALA A 13 57.63 17.56 -82.82
C ALA A 13 57.05 18.56 -83.85
N ALA A 14 56.36 19.60 -83.37
CA ALA A 14 56.19 20.93 -83.99
C ALA A 14 55.70 21.88 -82.86
N ALA A 15 56.53 22.84 -82.41
CA ALA A 15 56.49 24.27 -82.76
C ALA A 15 55.11 24.92 -82.48
N VAL A 16 54.96 25.98 -81.68
CA VAL A 16 55.40 27.36 -81.99
C VAL A 16 55.30 28.25 -80.72
N ARG A 17 56.43 28.94 -80.45
CA ARG A 17 56.65 30.34 -79.98
C ARG A 17 55.56 31.06 -79.14
N GLY A 18 56.00 31.73 -78.07
CA GLY A 18 55.49 33.07 -77.75
C GLY A 18 55.62 33.58 -76.31
N LEU A 19 56.81 34.10 -75.99
CA LEU A 19 57.04 35.38 -75.30
C LEU A 19 56.80 35.58 -73.77
N VAL A 20 57.91 35.92 -73.08
CA VAL A 20 58.08 37.00 -72.05
C VAL A 20 57.42 36.74 -70.67
N ALA A 21 58.06 36.89 -69.50
CA ALA A 21 59.33 37.48 -69.08
C ALA A 21 59.66 37.07 -67.63
N LEU A 22 60.96 37.18 -67.32
CA LEU A 22 61.56 37.55 -66.02
C LEU A 22 61.42 36.59 -64.83
N LEU A 23 62.53 35.88 -64.57
CA LEU A 23 62.86 35.28 -63.29
C LEU A 23 63.03 36.35 -62.20
N LEU A 24 62.30 36.21 -61.10
CA LEU A 24 62.71 36.67 -59.76
C LEU A 24 62.16 35.70 -58.71
N SER A 25 63.08 34.88 -58.18
CA SER A 25 63.16 34.35 -56.81
C SER A 25 61.87 34.29 -55.97
N LEU A 26 61.37 33.07 -55.75
CA LEU A 26 60.66 32.74 -54.51
C LEU A 26 61.04 31.33 -54.06
N VAL A 27 61.80 31.26 -52.96
CA VAL A 27 61.96 30.02 -52.19
C VAL A 27 60.58 29.71 -51.60
N ALA A 28 59.89 28.72 -52.16
CA ALA A 28 58.71 28.15 -51.53
C ALA A 28 59.17 27.35 -50.30
N VAL A 29 59.11 27.97 -49.13
CA VAL A 29 59.10 27.24 -47.87
C VAL A 29 57.87 26.35 -47.90
N LEU A 30 58.04 25.02 -47.98
CA LEU A 30 57.01 24.08 -47.59
C LEU A 30 56.80 24.24 -46.07
N ALA A 31 55.96 25.19 -45.67
CA ALA A 31 55.36 25.15 -44.36
C ALA A 31 54.44 23.93 -44.34
N ALA A 32 54.77 22.93 -43.51
CA ALA A 32 53.82 21.88 -43.16
C ALA A 32 52.51 22.56 -42.71
N PRO A 33 51.34 22.05 -43.12
CA PRO A 33 50.09 22.61 -42.64
C PRO A 33 50.13 22.61 -41.11
N PRO A 34 49.66 23.67 -40.43
CA PRO A 34 49.57 23.63 -38.98
C PRO A 34 48.74 22.40 -38.63
N THR A 35 49.33 21.46 -37.88
CA THR A 35 48.57 20.46 -37.15
C THR A 35 47.61 21.24 -36.27
N ALA A 36 46.37 21.41 -36.73
CA ALA A 36 45.30 21.94 -35.92
C ALA A 36 45.23 21.02 -34.69
N ALA A 37 45.69 21.52 -33.54
CA ALA A 37 45.47 20.85 -32.29
C ALA A 37 43.95 20.67 -32.18
N LEU A 38 43.49 19.41 -32.21
CA LEU A 38 42.10 19.10 -31.89
C LEU A 38 41.80 19.79 -30.56
N ALA A 39 40.86 20.74 -30.57
CA ALA A 39 40.47 21.44 -29.36
C ALA A 39 40.09 20.39 -28.31
N ALA A 40 40.68 20.48 -27.12
CA ALA A 40 40.35 19.57 -26.03
C ALA A 40 38.85 19.66 -25.74
N ASP A 41 38.20 18.51 -25.63
CA ASP A 41 36.80 18.45 -25.27
C ASP A 41 36.61 18.99 -23.84
N THR A 42 35.76 20.01 -23.72
CA THR A 42 35.41 20.68 -22.46
C THR A 42 33.92 20.57 -22.14
N THR A 43 33.16 19.86 -22.99
CA THR A 43 31.72 19.71 -22.83
C THR A 43 31.42 18.58 -21.86
N LYS A 44 30.56 18.85 -20.87
CA LYS A 44 30.16 17.83 -19.89
C LYS A 44 29.06 16.95 -20.47
N PRO A 45 29.00 15.66 -20.08
CA PRO A 45 27.87 14.82 -20.43
C PRO A 45 26.58 15.40 -19.83
N VAL A 46 25.54 15.44 -20.65
CA VAL A 46 24.16 15.81 -20.27
C VAL A 46 23.45 14.54 -19.81
N LEU A 47 23.02 14.52 -18.55
CA LEU A 47 22.32 13.39 -17.94
C LEU A 47 20.81 13.55 -18.10
N SER A 48 20.11 12.47 -18.44
CA SER A 48 18.66 12.43 -18.61
C SER A 48 18.06 11.10 -18.15
N GLY A 49 16.73 11.06 -17.97
CA GLY A 49 16.00 9.83 -17.66
C GLY A 49 16.30 9.21 -16.30
N LEU A 50 16.68 10.01 -15.30
CA LEU A 50 16.94 9.51 -13.94
C LEU A 50 15.68 8.86 -13.36
N THR A 51 15.77 7.57 -13.05
CA THR A 51 14.73 6.80 -12.38
C THR A 51 15.30 6.12 -11.15
N VAL A 52 14.51 6.04 -10.07
CA VAL A 52 14.89 5.41 -8.80
C VAL A 52 13.87 4.31 -8.48
N SER A 53 14.35 3.09 -8.27
CA SER A 53 13.55 1.93 -7.88
C SER A 53 13.97 1.44 -6.50
N PRO A 54 13.37 1.95 -5.41
CA PRO A 54 13.74 1.57 -4.06
C PRO A 54 13.12 0.24 -3.63
N THR A 55 13.83 -0.43 -2.73
CA THR A 55 13.36 -1.49 -1.85
C THR A 55 13.61 -1.04 -0.40
N SER A 56 13.32 -1.88 0.58
CA SER A 56 13.48 -1.50 1.99
C SER A 56 14.94 -1.22 2.40
N ASP A 57 15.92 -1.81 1.71
CA ASP A 57 17.35 -1.78 2.10
C ASP A 57 18.30 -1.27 1.00
N ARG A 58 17.81 -1.13 -0.23
CA ARG A 58 18.58 -0.68 -1.40
C ARG A 58 17.73 0.08 -2.39
N ALA A 59 18.34 0.80 -3.32
CA ALA A 59 17.66 1.40 -4.46
C ALA A 59 18.47 1.24 -5.74
N THR A 60 17.83 0.83 -6.83
CA THR A 60 18.46 0.84 -8.15
C THR A 60 18.16 2.16 -8.83
N VAL A 61 19.20 2.89 -9.20
CA VAL A 61 19.10 4.13 -9.99
C VAL A 61 19.56 3.86 -11.42
N ARG A 62 18.84 4.42 -12.39
CA ARG A 62 19.15 4.31 -13.82
C ARG A 62 19.05 5.67 -14.49
N TRP A 63 19.95 5.96 -15.42
CA TRP A 63 19.95 7.19 -16.21
C TRP A 63 20.72 6.99 -17.52
N THR A 64 20.65 7.97 -18.41
CA THR A 64 21.40 8.01 -19.66
C THR A 64 22.24 9.29 -19.79
N THR A 65 23.27 9.23 -20.62
CA THR A 65 24.08 10.38 -21.05
C THR A 65 24.02 10.54 -22.57
N ASN A 66 24.15 11.78 -23.06
CA ASN A 66 24.23 12.08 -24.50
C ASN A 66 25.53 11.59 -25.16
N GLU A 67 26.53 11.22 -24.36
CA GLU A 67 27.83 10.71 -24.78
C GLU A 67 28.36 9.63 -23.84
N PRO A 68 29.33 8.79 -24.26
CA PRO A 68 29.93 7.76 -23.41
C PRO A 68 30.61 8.36 -22.17
N ALA A 69 30.13 7.97 -20.99
CA ALA A 69 30.65 8.47 -19.72
C ALA A 69 30.72 7.35 -18.68
N THR A 70 31.40 7.61 -17.57
CA THR A 70 31.37 6.78 -16.37
C THR A 70 30.06 6.97 -15.60
N GLY A 71 29.81 6.19 -14.55
CA GLY A 71 28.60 6.35 -13.74
C GLY A 71 28.78 6.12 -12.24
N GLN A 72 28.23 7.02 -11.41
CA GLN A 72 28.26 6.91 -9.95
C GLN A 72 27.05 7.61 -9.30
N GLY A 73 26.50 7.02 -8.23
CA GLY A 73 25.47 7.65 -7.42
C GLY A 73 26.05 8.23 -6.11
N VAL A 74 25.58 9.41 -5.71
CA VAL A 74 25.85 10.04 -4.41
C VAL A 74 24.52 10.25 -3.69
N PHE A 75 24.42 9.85 -2.43
CA PHE A 75 23.14 9.79 -1.72
C PHE A 75 23.27 9.99 -0.21
N GLY A 76 22.18 10.37 0.45
CA GLY A 76 22.11 10.58 1.89
C GLY A 76 20.68 10.87 2.35
N THR A 77 20.46 11.07 3.65
CA THR A 77 19.14 11.44 4.20
C THR A 77 18.86 12.94 4.08
N THR A 78 19.82 13.72 3.58
CA THR A 78 19.73 15.15 3.28
C THR A 78 20.41 15.42 1.95
N THR A 79 20.22 16.62 1.41
CA THR A 79 20.87 17.10 0.17
C THR A 79 22.38 17.35 0.31
N ALA A 80 22.93 17.26 1.54
CA ALA A 80 24.39 17.19 1.74
C ALA A 80 24.96 15.83 1.29
N TYR A 81 24.08 14.86 1.02
CA TYR A 81 24.43 13.48 0.72
C TYR A 81 25.34 12.92 1.84
N GLY A 82 26.30 12.05 1.50
CA GLY A 82 27.25 11.50 2.49
C GLY A 82 27.64 10.05 2.23
N ARG A 83 26.99 9.39 1.27
CA ARG A 83 27.34 8.06 0.77
C ARG A 83 27.52 8.10 -0.73
N THR A 84 28.34 7.19 -1.25
CA THR A 84 28.57 7.03 -2.69
C THR A 84 28.56 5.56 -3.07
N THR A 85 28.15 5.24 -4.30
CA THR A 85 28.35 3.90 -4.85
C THR A 85 29.77 3.74 -5.39
N THR A 86 30.18 2.51 -5.65
CA THR A 86 31.40 2.24 -6.44
C THR A 86 31.25 2.84 -7.83
N LYS A 87 32.24 3.63 -8.27
CA LYS A 87 32.24 4.25 -9.61
C LYS A 87 32.35 3.16 -10.68
N ALA A 88 31.41 3.14 -11.62
CA ALA A 88 31.55 2.36 -12.85
C ALA A 88 32.48 3.12 -13.80
N THR A 89 33.58 2.49 -14.22
CA THR A 89 34.64 3.12 -15.01
C THR A 89 34.48 2.92 -16.52
N SER A 90 33.64 1.98 -16.95
CA SER A 90 33.32 1.78 -18.37
C SER A 90 32.58 2.99 -18.92
N LEU A 91 32.96 3.43 -20.12
CA LEU A 91 32.30 4.53 -20.81
C LEU A 91 31.08 4.02 -21.58
N THR A 92 29.88 4.30 -21.07
CA THR A 92 28.60 3.91 -21.69
C THR A 92 27.64 5.11 -21.71
N THR A 93 26.57 5.00 -22.50
CA THR A 93 25.49 6.00 -22.53
C THR A 93 24.29 5.60 -21.67
N SER A 94 24.24 4.36 -21.21
CA SER A 94 23.23 3.85 -20.28
C SER A 94 23.90 3.37 -19.00
N HIS A 95 23.35 3.83 -17.87
CA HIS A 95 23.95 3.66 -16.55
C HIS A 95 22.98 3.01 -15.58
N THR A 96 23.51 2.16 -14.71
CA THR A 96 22.78 1.64 -13.56
C THR A 96 23.69 1.57 -12.34
N GLN A 97 23.17 1.99 -11.19
CA GLN A 97 23.86 1.90 -9.90
C GLN A 97 22.91 1.38 -8.84
N THR A 98 23.43 0.61 -7.89
CA THR A 98 22.65 0.13 -6.74
C THR A 98 23.14 0.80 -5.47
N LEU A 99 22.28 1.58 -4.82
CA LEU A 99 22.50 2.18 -3.52
C LEU A 99 22.19 1.14 -2.45
N THR A 100 23.10 0.85 -1.53
CA THR A 100 22.92 -0.18 -0.48
C THR A 100 23.01 0.41 0.92
N GLY A 101 22.58 -0.36 1.93
CA GLY A 101 22.63 0.08 3.33
C GLY A 101 21.63 1.18 3.66
N LEU A 102 20.47 1.15 2.99
CA LEU A 102 19.38 2.06 3.26
C LEU A 102 18.55 1.52 4.43
N ASN A 103 18.02 2.42 5.25
CA ASN A 103 17.08 2.07 6.30
C ASN A 103 15.67 2.09 5.73
N ALA A 104 14.82 1.14 6.12
CA ALA A 104 13.41 1.09 5.70
C ALA A 104 12.62 2.33 6.17
N GLY A 105 11.62 2.76 5.41
CA GLY A 105 10.75 3.90 5.77
C GLY A 105 11.45 5.25 5.86
N THR A 106 12.63 5.38 5.25
CA THR A 106 13.50 6.55 5.37
C THR A 106 13.58 7.28 4.03
N THR A 107 13.46 8.61 4.05
CA THR A 107 13.66 9.44 2.87
C THR A 107 15.14 9.66 2.61
N TYR A 108 15.51 9.49 1.35
CA TYR A 108 16.84 9.66 0.81
C TYR A 108 16.82 10.64 -0.34
N HIS A 109 17.91 11.38 -0.48
CA HIS A 109 18.26 12.24 -1.60
C HIS A 109 19.36 11.55 -2.40
N VAL A 110 19.27 11.58 -3.73
CA VAL A 110 20.28 11.02 -4.63
C VAL A 110 20.54 11.96 -5.80
N GLN A 111 21.81 12.12 -6.12
CA GLN A 111 22.29 12.71 -7.36
C GLN A 111 23.20 11.68 -8.06
N VAL A 112 23.15 11.65 -9.39
CA VAL A 112 24.07 10.84 -10.20
C VAL A 112 25.08 11.75 -10.87
N ARG A 113 26.32 11.24 -11.04
CA ARG A 113 27.40 11.93 -11.74
C ARG A 113 28.03 11.02 -12.77
N SER A 114 28.40 11.60 -13.90
CA SER A 114 29.02 10.92 -15.02
C SER A 114 30.19 11.75 -15.54
N THR A 115 31.35 11.11 -15.72
CA THR A 115 32.55 11.73 -16.28
C THR A 115 32.85 11.11 -17.64
N ASP A 116 32.96 11.92 -18.70
CA ASP A 116 33.31 11.45 -20.05
C ASP A 116 34.78 10.99 -20.16
N GLY A 117 35.20 10.62 -21.38
CA GLY A 117 36.58 10.21 -21.66
C GLY A 117 37.62 11.35 -21.60
N ALA A 118 37.19 12.61 -21.70
CA ALA A 118 38.04 13.80 -21.62
C ALA A 118 38.20 14.34 -20.19
N GLY A 119 37.40 13.83 -19.24
CA GLY A 119 37.42 14.21 -17.84
C GLY A 119 36.34 15.21 -17.43
N ASN A 120 35.43 15.62 -18.33
CA ASN A 120 34.36 16.53 -17.98
C ASN A 120 33.25 15.79 -17.21
N THR A 121 32.83 16.34 -16.08
CA THR A 121 31.84 15.70 -15.20
C THR A 121 30.51 16.44 -15.20
N GLY A 122 29.45 15.74 -15.60
CA GLY A 122 28.06 16.17 -15.50
C GLY A 122 27.36 15.58 -14.26
N TYR A 123 26.31 16.25 -13.80
CA TYR A 123 25.50 15.88 -12.64
C TYR A 123 24.01 15.94 -12.99
N SER A 124 23.20 15.08 -12.39
CA SER A 124 21.74 15.23 -12.41
C SER A 124 21.28 16.31 -11.42
N ALA A 125 20.01 16.70 -11.51
CA ALA A 125 19.29 17.28 -10.39
C ALA A 125 19.20 16.28 -9.21
N ASP A 126 18.90 16.79 -8.01
CA ASP A 126 18.55 15.96 -6.86
C ASP A 126 17.24 15.21 -7.12
N ALA A 127 17.19 13.96 -6.67
CA ALA A 127 15.98 13.17 -6.63
C ALA A 127 15.77 12.63 -5.20
N ALA A 128 14.61 12.93 -4.62
CA ALA A 128 14.20 12.35 -3.35
C ALA A 128 13.40 11.05 -3.56
N PHE A 129 13.66 10.04 -2.75
CA PHE A 129 12.89 8.80 -2.71
C PHE A 129 12.75 8.29 -1.28
N THR A 130 11.74 7.50 -1.00
CA THR A 130 11.53 6.89 0.32
C THR A 130 11.61 5.37 0.19
N THR A 131 12.42 4.73 1.03
CA THR A 131 12.44 3.27 1.12
C THR A 131 11.12 2.77 1.71
N PRO A 132 10.53 1.69 1.18
CA PRO A 132 9.40 1.03 1.81
C PRO A 132 9.69 0.63 3.26
N ARG A 133 8.68 0.74 4.14
CA ARG A 133 8.74 0.19 5.52
C ARG A 133 8.62 -1.33 5.47
N THR A 134 9.35 -2.03 6.34
CA THR A 134 9.21 -3.49 6.50
C THR A 134 8.12 -3.83 7.51
N SER A 135 7.47 -4.97 7.32
CA SER A 135 6.54 -5.58 8.27
C SER A 135 6.89 -7.03 8.46
N THR A 136 7.01 -7.48 9.70
CA THR A 136 7.15 -8.89 10.01
C THR A 136 5.78 -9.55 9.96
N PHE A 137 5.67 -10.67 9.26
CA PHE A 137 4.44 -11.45 9.24
C PHE A 137 4.32 -12.24 10.55
N ASN A 138 3.63 -11.64 11.52
CA ASN A 138 3.33 -12.26 12.83
C ASN A 138 1.83 -12.14 13.12
N PRO A 139 1.01 -13.06 12.56
CA PRO A 139 -0.43 -12.95 12.66
C PRO A 139 -0.97 -13.53 13.99
N GLY A 140 -1.86 -12.78 14.63
CA GLY A 140 -2.67 -13.23 15.75
C GLY A 140 -2.03 -13.07 17.13
N ASN A 141 -2.80 -13.46 18.13
CA ASN A 141 -2.32 -13.68 19.49
C ASN A 141 -1.75 -15.10 19.57
N THR A 142 -0.42 -15.22 19.65
CA THR A 142 0.27 -16.52 19.74
C THR A 142 -0.05 -17.29 21.01
N SER A 143 -0.56 -16.62 22.05
CA SER A 143 -1.04 -17.26 23.29
C SER A 143 -2.54 -17.55 23.29
N GLY A 144 -3.26 -17.24 22.19
CA GLY A 144 -4.70 -17.48 22.08
C GLY A 144 -5.01 -18.96 21.83
N THR A 145 -5.87 -19.55 22.67
CA THR A 145 -6.19 -20.99 22.62
C THR A 145 -7.66 -21.28 22.34
N VAL A 146 -8.48 -20.27 22.04
CA VAL A 146 -9.90 -20.49 21.74
C VAL A 146 -10.03 -21.30 20.47
N ALA A 147 -10.86 -22.35 20.48
CA ALA A 147 -11.15 -23.11 19.26
C ALA A 147 -11.77 -22.18 18.21
N VAL A 148 -11.21 -22.21 16.99
CA VAL A 148 -11.76 -21.43 15.88
C VAL A 148 -13.12 -22.02 15.50
N PRO A 149 -14.22 -21.23 15.52
CA PRO A 149 -15.53 -21.73 15.12
C PRO A 149 -15.53 -22.28 13.69
N SER A 150 -16.37 -23.29 13.45
CA SER A 150 -16.50 -23.91 12.13
C SER A 150 -16.83 -22.85 11.06
N GLY A 151 -16.19 -22.95 9.89
CA GLY A 151 -16.33 -22.00 8.78
C GLY A 151 -15.52 -20.71 8.90
N MET A 152 -14.96 -20.37 10.07
CA MET A 152 -14.15 -19.16 10.27
C MET A 152 -12.65 -19.36 10.03
N GLY A 153 -12.19 -20.60 9.89
CA GLY A 153 -10.79 -20.94 9.64
C GLY A 153 -10.29 -20.64 8.22
N LEU A 154 -9.04 -21.03 7.96
CA LEU A 154 -8.40 -20.94 6.65
C LEU A 154 -9.22 -21.67 5.58
N GLU A 155 -9.24 -21.09 4.39
CA GLU A 155 -9.74 -21.76 3.19
C GLU A 155 -8.65 -22.67 2.61
N ASP A 156 -9.08 -23.77 1.99
CA ASP A 156 -8.18 -24.63 1.21
C ASP A 156 -7.74 -23.92 -0.07
N VAL A 157 -6.43 -23.97 -0.31
CA VAL A 157 -5.73 -23.35 -1.44
C VAL A 157 -4.86 -24.34 -2.23
N SER A 158 -5.00 -25.64 -1.94
CA SER A 158 -4.25 -26.71 -2.63
C SER A 158 -4.48 -26.75 -4.15
N SER A 159 -5.66 -26.30 -4.60
CA SER A 159 -6.05 -26.22 -6.01
C SER A 159 -6.43 -24.79 -6.39
N PRO A 160 -5.44 -23.89 -6.57
CA PRO A 160 -5.72 -22.49 -6.86
C PRO A 160 -6.31 -22.33 -8.26
N ASN A 161 -7.27 -21.42 -8.40
CA ASN A 161 -7.74 -21.03 -9.74
C ASN A 161 -6.71 -20.13 -10.44
N ARG A 162 -5.91 -19.39 -9.65
CA ARG A 162 -5.01 -18.33 -10.15
C ARG A 162 -3.75 -18.27 -9.32
N VAL A 163 -2.63 -18.01 -9.99
CA VAL A 163 -1.32 -17.79 -9.38
C VAL A 163 -0.80 -16.44 -9.84
N VAL A 164 -0.52 -15.54 -8.89
CA VAL A 164 0.16 -14.26 -9.16
C VAL A 164 1.66 -14.50 -9.14
N GLY A 165 2.33 -14.24 -10.25
CA GLY A 165 3.78 -14.36 -10.39
C GLY A 165 4.26 -15.70 -10.97
N ASP A 166 5.54 -15.74 -11.34
CA ASP A 166 6.22 -16.84 -12.04
C ASP A 166 7.36 -17.46 -11.21
N GLY A 167 7.47 -17.13 -9.93
CA GLY A 167 8.57 -17.55 -9.05
C GLY A 167 9.63 -16.48 -8.83
N THR A 168 9.56 -15.35 -9.53
CA THR A 168 10.43 -14.20 -9.29
C THR A 168 9.71 -13.08 -8.54
N PRO A 169 10.39 -12.31 -7.67
CA PRO A 169 9.76 -11.16 -7.00
C PRO A 169 9.21 -10.11 -7.97
N SER A 170 9.90 -9.88 -9.10
CA SER A 170 9.51 -8.90 -10.12
C SER A 170 8.25 -9.27 -10.89
N SER A 171 7.90 -10.54 -10.98
CA SER A 171 6.68 -11.01 -11.65
C SER A 171 5.41 -10.72 -10.87
N CYS A 172 5.52 -10.51 -9.56
CA CYS A 172 4.41 -10.18 -8.68
C CYS A 172 4.08 -8.68 -8.74
N THR A 173 3.41 -8.29 -9.82
CA THR A 173 3.08 -6.89 -10.10
C THR A 173 1.69 -6.53 -9.60
N SER A 174 1.45 -5.23 -9.37
CA SER A 174 0.09 -4.73 -9.07
C SER A 174 -0.92 -5.13 -10.13
N ALA A 175 -0.55 -5.11 -11.42
CA ALA A 175 -1.44 -5.46 -12.51
C ALA A 175 -1.88 -6.94 -12.45
N ALA A 176 -0.95 -7.85 -12.11
CA ALA A 176 -1.27 -9.27 -11.94
C ALA A 176 -2.23 -9.50 -10.77
N VAL A 177 -2.05 -8.78 -9.64
CA VAL A 177 -2.98 -8.86 -8.50
C VAL A 177 -4.37 -8.33 -8.87
N VAL A 178 -4.45 -7.18 -9.56
CA VAL A 178 -5.72 -6.59 -10.02
C VAL A 178 -6.45 -7.56 -10.95
N ALA A 179 -5.75 -8.16 -11.92
CA ALA A 179 -6.33 -9.13 -12.83
C ALA A 179 -6.86 -10.37 -12.10
N ALA A 180 -6.11 -10.89 -11.13
CA ALA A 180 -6.53 -12.05 -10.34
C ALA A 180 -7.76 -11.76 -9.47
N VAL A 181 -7.80 -10.63 -8.78
CA VAL A 181 -8.94 -10.21 -7.95
C VAL A 181 -10.20 -9.99 -8.79
N ASN A 182 -10.09 -9.29 -9.92
CA ASN A 182 -11.22 -9.04 -10.83
C ASN A 182 -11.86 -10.33 -11.36
N ALA A 183 -11.08 -11.39 -11.46
CA ALA A 183 -11.51 -12.67 -11.99
C ALA A 183 -11.99 -13.65 -10.90
N GLY A 184 -11.80 -13.32 -9.61
CA GLY A 184 -12.28 -14.11 -8.47
C GLY A 184 -11.53 -15.44 -8.26
N GLY A 185 -12.18 -16.39 -7.59
CA GLY A 185 -11.65 -17.72 -7.28
C GLY A 185 -10.58 -17.72 -6.18
N VAL A 186 -9.88 -18.84 -6.06
CA VAL A 186 -8.73 -19.00 -5.17
C VAL A 186 -7.48 -18.45 -5.86
N VAL A 187 -6.86 -17.46 -5.24
CA VAL A 187 -5.67 -16.74 -5.72
C VAL A 187 -4.54 -16.97 -4.72
N VAL A 188 -3.43 -17.51 -5.21
CA VAL A 188 -2.17 -17.68 -4.47
C VAL A 188 -1.04 -16.91 -5.15
N PHE A 189 0.11 -16.77 -4.48
CA PHE A 189 1.25 -16.00 -4.97
C PHE A 189 2.51 -16.84 -5.11
N ARG A 190 3.20 -16.68 -6.24
CA ARG A 190 4.50 -17.31 -6.55
C ARG A 190 5.54 -16.21 -6.80
N CYS A 191 5.91 -15.49 -5.75
CA CYS A 191 6.80 -14.33 -5.83
C CYS A 191 8.27 -14.63 -5.47
N GLY A 192 8.64 -15.91 -5.40
CA GLY A 192 9.96 -16.36 -4.95
C GLY A 192 10.00 -16.74 -3.48
N ALA A 193 11.20 -17.05 -3.00
CA ALA A 193 11.39 -17.66 -1.69
C ALA A 193 11.23 -16.67 -0.52
N ASN A 194 11.58 -15.40 -0.74
CA ASN A 194 11.62 -14.36 0.29
C ASN A 194 10.31 -13.56 0.35
N PRO A 195 10.01 -12.92 1.49
CA PRO A 195 8.90 -11.99 1.58
C PRO A 195 9.00 -10.87 0.53
N VAL A 196 7.86 -10.50 -0.06
CA VAL A 196 7.76 -9.45 -1.09
C VAL A 196 6.71 -8.42 -0.69
N THR A 197 6.98 -7.16 -1.01
CA THR A 197 5.97 -6.09 -0.96
C THR A 197 5.56 -5.75 -2.38
N ILE A 198 4.28 -5.97 -2.68
CA ILE A 198 3.65 -5.56 -3.93
C ILE A 198 2.98 -4.21 -3.68
N THR A 199 3.62 -3.14 -4.16
CA THR A 199 3.04 -1.80 -4.13
C THR A 199 1.94 -1.70 -5.17
N LEU A 200 0.70 -1.52 -4.71
CA LEU A 200 -0.45 -1.44 -5.59
C LEU A 200 -0.49 -0.08 -6.29
N THR A 201 -0.70 -0.08 -7.60
CA THR A 201 -0.95 1.14 -8.39
C THR A 201 -2.44 1.47 -8.47
N GLN A 202 -3.31 0.51 -8.16
CA GLN A 202 -4.77 0.62 -8.18
C GLN A 202 -5.38 -0.10 -6.97
N THR A 203 -6.52 0.38 -6.47
CA THR A 203 -7.31 -0.34 -5.46
C THR A 203 -7.86 -1.63 -6.07
N LEU A 204 -7.76 -2.74 -5.34
CA LEU A 204 -8.31 -4.03 -5.73
C LEU A 204 -9.82 -3.99 -5.51
N LYS A 205 -10.60 -3.79 -6.57
CA LYS A 205 -12.06 -3.78 -6.50
C LYS A 205 -12.63 -5.16 -6.83
N VAL A 206 -13.44 -5.71 -5.94
CA VAL A 206 -14.09 -7.02 -6.15
C VAL A 206 -15.37 -6.80 -6.97
N ARG A 207 -15.52 -7.53 -8.08
CA ARG A 207 -16.74 -7.44 -8.91
C ARG A 207 -17.95 -8.04 -8.17
N ASN A 208 -19.12 -7.47 -8.38
CA ASN A 208 -20.38 -7.94 -7.77
C ASN A 208 -20.78 -9.35 -8.24
N SER A 209 -20.32 -9.76 -9.42
CA SER A 209 -20.48 -11.13 -9.93
C SER A 209 -19.53 -12.16 -9.30
N THR A 210 -18.62 -11.76 -8.40
CA THR A 210 -17.63 -12.66 -7.80
C THR A 210 -18.30 -13.61 -6.82
N ALA A 211 -18.51 -14.87 -7.19
CA ALA A 211 -19.10 -15.86 -6.26
C ALA A 211 -18.21 -16.12 -5.04
N ARG A 212 -16.90 -16.26 -5.25
CA ARG A 212 -15.89 -16.55 -4.24
C ARG A 212 -14.57 -15.88 -4.61
N LEU A 213 -13.89 -15.30 -3.64
CA LEU A 213 -12.51 -14.83 -3.72
C LEU A 213 -11.77 -15.27 -2.47
N VAL A 214 -10.70 -16.05 -2.63
CA VAL A 214 -9.73 -16.34 -1.56
C VAL A 214 -8.41 -15.75 -2.00
N LEU A 215 -7.87 -14.80 -1.25
CA LEU A 215 -6.57 -14.22 -1.50
C LEU A 215 -5.61 -14.72 -0.42
N ASP A 216 -4.73 -15.67 -0.77
CA ASP A 216 -3.77 -16.28 0.16
C ASP A 216 -2.34 -15.87 -0.17
N GLY A 217 -1.72 -15.08 0.71
CA GLY A 217 -0.37 -14.56 0.54
C GLY A 217 0.76 -15.49 1.00
N GLY A 218 0.44 -16.68 1.50
CA GLY A 218 1.40 -17.67 2.02
C GLY A 218 2.26 -17.18 3.18
N GLY A 219 1.89 -16.07 3.83
CA GLY A 219 2.65 -15.40 4.88
C GLY A 219 3.88 -14.65 4.37
N LYS A 220 4.03 -14.50 3.05
CA LYS A 220 5.20 -13.86 2.40
C LYS A 220 4.84 -12.60 1.65
N VAL A 221 3.57 -12.38 1.34
CA VAL A 221 3.15 -11.24 0.52
C VAL A 221 2.62 -10.11 1.40
N THR A 222 3.14 -8.91 1.15
CA THR A 222 2.58 -7.65 1.61
C THR A 222 1.95 -6.92 0.44
N LEU A 223 0.66 -6.61 0.52
CA LEU A 223 -0.01 -5.70 -0.40
C LEU A 223 0.02 -4.30 0.21
N SER A 224 0.69 -3.35 -0.47
CA SER A 224 0.85 -2.00 0.04
C SER A 224 0.01 -0.99 -0.74
N GLY A 225 -0.76 -0.17 -0.01
CA GLY A 225 -1.46 1.00 -0.57
C GLY A 225 -0.55 2.21 -0.80
N ALA A 226 0.75 2.11 -0.49
CA ALA A 226 1.76 3.17 -0.60
C ALA A 226 1.41 4.47 0.16
N GLY A 227 0.49 4.40 1.12
CA GLY A 227 -0.04 5.55 1.85
C GLY A 227 -0.97 6.44 1.04
N VAL A 228 -1.37 6.06 -0.19
CA VAL A 228 -2.16 6.94 -1.08
C VAL A 228 -3.49 6.35 -1.54
N ARG A 229 -3.73 5.05 -1.30
CA ARG A 229 -4.97 4.38 -1.72
C ARG A 229 -5.42 3.27 -0.78
N ARG A 230 -6.71 2.96 -0.82
CA ARG A 230 -7.27 1.74 -0.23
C ARG A 230 -6.72 0.50 -0.93
N ILE A 231 -6.54 -0.58 -0.19
CA ILE A 231 -6.02 -1.85 -0.73
C ILE A 231 -7.13 -2.68 -1.38
N LEU A 232 -8.16 -3.09 -0.64
CA LEU A 232 -9.25 -3.94 -1.12
C LEU A 232 -10.61 -3.26 -0.89
N TYR A 233 -11.45 -3.29 -1.90
CA TYR A 233 -12.76 -2.65 -1.91
C TYR A 233 -13.84 -3.64 -2.36
N VAL A 234 -14.78 -3.89 -1.46
CA VAL A 234 -15.98 -4.69 -1.69
C VAL A 234 -17.17 -3.79 -1.44
N ASP A 235 -17.95 -3.49 -2.48
CA ASP A 235 -19.16 -2.71 -2.33
C ASP A 235 -20.20 -3.20 -3.34
N THR A 236 -21.19 -3.93 -2.83
CA THR A 236 -22.26 -4.51 -3.66
C THR A 236 -23.31 -3.50 -4.10
N CYS A 237 -23.30 -2.28 -3.56
CA CYS A 237 -24.14 -1.18 -4.00
C CYS A 237 -23.44 -0.27 -5.03
N ASP A 238 -22.13 -0.39 -5.22
CA ASP A 238 -21.42 0.26 -6.32
C ASP A 238 -21.76 -0.44 -7.65
N THR A 239 -22.67 0.18 -8.42
CA THR A 239 -23.15 -0.36 -9.70
C THR A 239 -22.06 -0.41 -10.78
N ALA A 240 -20.96 0.33 -10.63
CA ALA A 240 -19.81 0.22 -11.52
C ALA A 240 -19.07 -1.13 -11.36
N LEU A 241 -19.32 -1.86 -10.26
CA LEU A 241 -18.81 -3.20 -10.02
C LEU A 241 -19.75 -4.31 -10.53
N GLY A 242 -20.87 -3.94 -11.14
CA GLY A 242 -21.93 -4.83 -11.61
C GLY A 242 -23.15 -4.79 -10.70
N SER A 243 -24.10 -5.71 -10.90
CA SER A 243 -25.30 -5.81 -10.08
C SER A 243 -25.27 -7.08 -9.23
N VAL A 244 -25.89 -7.03 -8.06
CA VAL A 244 -26.22 -8.21 -7.25
C VAL A 244 -27.72 -8.46 -7.30
N SER A 245 -28.13 -9.71 -7.07
CA SER A 245 -29.54 -10.04 -6.88
C SER A 245 -29.97 -9.80 -5.43
N GLY A 246 -31.15 -9.20 -5.24
CA GLY A 246 -31.67 -8.81 -3.94
C GLY A 246 -31.10 -7.48 -3.43
N ASN A 247 -31.23 -7.23 -2.13
CA ASN A 247 -30.77 -6.00 -1.51
C ASN A 247 -29.23 -5.90 -1.55
N CYS A 248 -28.70 -4.80 -2.09
CA CYS A 248 -27.26 -4.61 -2.23
C CYS A 248 -26.51 -4.43 -0.90
N LEU A 249 -27.16 -3.97 0.18
CA LEU A 249 -26.49 -3.79 1.48
C LEU A 249 -26.05 -5.12 2.08
N TYR A 250 -26.83 -6.19 1.89
CA TYR A 250 -26.52 -7.51 2.45
C TYR A 250 -26.05 -8.50 1.39
N ALA A 251 -26.48 -8.31 0.14
CA ALA A 251 -26.11 -9.10 -1.03
C ALA A 251 -26.13 -10.61 -0.74
N PRO A 252 -27.34 -11.22 -0.63
CA PRO A 252 -27.49 -12.58 -0.12
C PRO A 252 -26.68 -13.63 -0.91
N ASN A 253 -26.42 -13.37 -2.19
CA ASN A 253 -25.78 -14.30 -3.10
C ASN A 253 -24.27 -14.10 -3.28
N GLY A 254 -23.65 -13.12 -2.61
CA GLY A 254 -22.22 -12.85 -2.71
C GLY A 254 -21.91 -11.37 -2.90
N PRO A 255 -20.62 -10.98 -2.95
CA PRO A 255 -19.45 -11.83 -3.05
C PRO A 255 -18.99 -12.43 -1.72
N ARG A 256 -18.34 -13.60 -1.76
CA ARG A 256 -17.70 -14.22 -0.58
C ARG A 256 -16.19 -14.00 -0.64
N VAL A 257 -15.65 -13.16 0.24
CA VAL A 257 -14.25 -12.74 0.22
C VAL A 257 -13.52 -13.26 1.45
N THR A 258 -12.44 -14.00 1.23
CA THR A 258 -11.48 -14.40 2.26
C THR A 258 -10.12 -13.77 1.96
N VAL A 259 -9.56 -13.10 2.95
CA VAL A 259 -8.16 -12.63 2.95
C VAL A 259 -7.41 -13.47 3.96
N GLN A 260 -6.37 -14.18 3.52
CA GLN A 260 -5.60 -15.02 4.43
C GLN A 260 -4.09 -15.00 4.21
N ASN A 261 -3.34 -15.23 5.29
CA ASN A 261 -1.88 -15.29 5.28
C ASN A 261 -1.23 -14.09 4.54
N LEU A 262 -1.79 -12.89 4.72
CA LEU A 262 -1.38 -11.67 4.02
C LEU A 262 -1.01 -10.57 4.99
N THR A 263 -0.07 -9.72 4.59
CA THR A 263 0.07 -8.40 5.19
C THR A 263 -0.59 -7.34 4.30
N LEU A 264 -1.44 -6.50 4.88
CA LEU A 264 -2.05 -5.33 4.24
C LEU A 264 -1.49 -4.08 4.92
N ALA A 265 -0.67 -3.34 4.19
CA ALA A 265 0.14 -2.26 4.74
C ALA A 265 -0.10 -0.92 4.04
N ASP A 266 0.00 0.16 4.80
CA ASP A 266 0.04 1.51 4.25
C ASP A 266 -1.18 1.83 3.35
N GLY A 267 -2.34 1.23 3.64
CA GLY A 267 -3.60 1.56 3.01
C GLY A 267 -4.09 2.95 3.44
N ASN A 268 -4.74 3.69 2.54
CA ASN A 268 -5.23 5.03 2.82
C ASN A 268 -6.62 5.29 2.21
N ALA A 269 -7.60 5.53 3.07
CA ALA A 269 -8.97 5.87 2.71
C ALA A 269 -9.35 7.35 2.91
N THR A 270 -8.43 8.23 3.35
CA THR A 270 -8.74 9.63 3.71
C THR A 270 -9.36 10.43 2.54
N GLY A 271 -8.95 10.16 1.30
CA GLY A 271 -9.44 10.84 0.09
C GLY A 271 -10.46 10.05 -0.73
N ALA A 272 -11.10 9.03 -0.14
CA ALA A 272 -12.15 8.31 -0.86
C ALA A 272 -13.38 9.24 -1.08
N THR A 273 -14.09 9.05 -2.19
CA THR A 273 -15.17 9.96 -2.60
C THR A 273 -16.53 9.29 -2.76
N TYR A 274 -16.58 7.96 -2.65
CA TYR A 274 -17.84 7.23 -2.68
C TYR A 274 -18.64 7.50 -1.39
N VAL A 275 -19.96 7.43 -1.46
CA VAL A 275 -20.86 7.53 -0.30
C VAL A 275 -21.81 6.35 -0.41
N SER A 276 -21.75 5.43 0.56
CA SER A 276 -22.61 4.26 0.57
C SER A 276 -24.08 4.65 0.82
N PRO A 277 -25.06 3.93 0.25
CA PRO A 277 -26.48 4.17 0.53
C PRO A 277 -26.80 4.08 2.04
N GLY A 278 -27.56 5.04 2.56
CA GLY A 278 -27.90 5.12 3.99
C GLY A 278 -26.86 5.83 4.87
N ASP A 279 -25.78 6.35 4.28
CA ASP A 279 -24.78 7.18 4.96
C ASP A 279 -24.95 8.65 4.55
N SER A 280 -25.10 9.56 5.52
CA SER A 280 -25.36 10.98 5.30
C SER A 280 -24.10 11.78 4.91
N GLY A 281 -23.36 11.29 3.92
CA GLY A 281 -22.24 12.00 3.29
C GLY A 281 -20.84 11.68 3.82
N GLN A 282 -20.63 10.56 4.52
CA GLN A 282 -19.32 10.21 5.10
C GLN A 282 -18.81 8.81 4.66
N GLY A 283 -19.67 7.92 4.17
CA GLY A 283 -19.48 6.47 4.29
C GLY A 283 -18.23 5.76 3.77
N SER A 284 -17.45 6.33 2.86
CA SER A 284 -16.30 5.64 2.29
C SER A 284 -14.94 6.08 2.80
N ASN A 285 -14.84 6.96 3.79
CA ASN A 285 -13.52 7.40 4.27
C ASN A 285 -12.91 6.51 5.36
N GLY A 286 -13.55 5.38 5.66
CA GLY A 286 -13.00 4.31 6.50
C GLY A 286 -12.45 3.13 5.71
N GLY A 287 -11.89 2.15 6.41
CA GLY A 287 -11.34 0.93 5.81
C GLY A 287 -10.12 1.21 4.94
N GLY A 288 -9.04 1.70 5.53
CA GLY A 288 -7.81 2.04 4.82
C GLY A 288 -7.19 0.84 4.11
N ALA A 289 -7.23 -0.35 4.73
CA ALA A 289 -6.90 -1.59 4.04
C ALA A 289 -8.12 -2.17 3.31
N ILE A 290 -9.17 -2.50 4.06
CA ILE A 290 -10.35 -3.18 3.52
C ILE A 290 -11.59 -2.36 3.85
N PHE A 291 -12.37 -2.07 2.81
CA PHE A 291 -13.75 -1.61 2.95
C PHE A 291 -14.69 -2.69 2.43
N GLN A 292 -15.74 -2.98 3.20
CA GLN A 292 -16.76 -3.96 2.82
C GLN A 292 -18.18 -3.47 3.12
N LEU A 293 -19.00 -3.43 2.08
CA LEU A 293 -20.45 -3.30 2.12
C LEU A 293 -21.05 -4.49 1.35
N GLY A 294 -21.91 -5.25 2.04
CA GLY A 294 -22.57 -6.45 1.55
C GLY A 294 -21.63 -7.62 1.22
N GLY A 295 -22.22 -8.75 0.83
CA GLY A 295 -21.48 -9.99 0.63
C GLY A 295 -21.01 -10.59 1.95
N ARG A 296 -19.83 -11.21 1.98
CA ARG A 296 -19.21 -11.78 3.19
C ARG A 296 -17.72 -11.49 3.21
N LEU A 297 -17.18 -11.10 4.36
CA LEU A 297 -15.76 -10.94 4.62
C LEU A 297 -15.29 -11.92 5.71
N LYS A 298 -14.21 -12.64 5.38
CA LYS A 298 -13.44 -13.45 6.30
C LYS A 298 -11.96 -13.06 6.22
N VAL A 299 -11.33 -12.88 7.37
CA VAL A 299 -9.92 -12.49 7.50
C VAL A 299 -9.23 -13.47 8.43
N VAL A 300 -8.25 -14.21 7.93
CA VAL A 300 -7.59 -15.28 8.69
C VAL A 300 -6.08 -15.13 8.62
N ARG A 301 -5.40 -15.20 9.75
CA ARG A 301 -3.92 -15.17 9.79
C ARG A 301 -3.31 -14.00 9.02
N SER A 302 -3.90 -12.81 9.11
CA SER A 302 -3.47 -11.65 8.33
C SER A 302 -2.99 -10.51 9.22
N VAL A 303 -2.13 -9.65 8.69
CA VAL A 303 -1.46 -8.57 9.41
C VAL A 303 -1.83 -7.22 8.79
N PHE A 304 -2.28 -6.26 9.58
CA PHE A 304 -2.72 -4.94 9.13
C PHE A 304 -1.90 -3.86 9.80
N VAL A 305 -1.09 -3.14 9.03
CA VAL A 305 -0.13 -2.18 9.58
C VAL A 305 -0.15 -0.84 8.86
N ARG A 306 -0.09 0.24 9.64
CA ARG A 306 0.02 1.63 9.13
C ARG A 306 -1.07 2.02 8.14
N ASN A 307 -2.23 1.36 8.21
CA ASN A 307 -3.37 1.72 7.41
C ASN A 307 -4.07 2.91 8.06
N ARG A 308 -4.57 3.82 7.22
CA ARG A 308 -5.21 5.05 7.66
C ARG A 308 -6.51 5.36 6.94
N CYS A 309 -7.36 6.11 7.61
CA CYS A 309 -8.64 6.57 7.11
C CYS A 309 -8.79 8.10 7.33
N ALA A 310 -9.97 8.66 7.09
CA ALA A 310 -10.33 10.00 7.58
C ALA A 310 -9.84 10.26 9.01
N THR A 311 -9.38 11.48 9.25
CA THR A 311 -8.84 11.88 10.55
C THR A 311 -9.89 12.41 11.51
N THR A 312 -11.06 12.78 11.01
CA THR A 312 -12.20 13.31 11.77
C THR A 312 -13.51 12.88 11.12
N GLY A 313 -14.62 12.99 11.84
CA GLY A 313 -15.96 12.70 11.37
C GLY A 313 -16.64 11.61 12.21
N PRO A 314 -17.95 11.75 12.48
CA PRO A 314 -18.74 10.73 13.15
C PRO A 314 -18.81 9.47 12.28
N ASP A 315 -18.92 8.31 12.92
CA ASP A 315 -19.11 7.00 12.26
C ASP A 315 -18.08 6.61 11.19
N LEU A 316 -17.02 7.38 11.03
CA LEU A 316 -15.88 7.07 10.17
C LEU A 316 -14.88 6.27 10.96
N GLY A 317 -14.71 5.01 10.59
CA GLY A 317 -13.91 4.08 11.38
C GLY A 317 -13.13 3.06 10.56
N GLY A 318 -12.22 2.37 11.24
CA GLY A 318 -11.51 1.23 10.69
C GLY A 318 -10.30 1.65 9.87
N GLY A 319 -9.20 2.04 10.52
CA GLY A 319 -7.95 2.33 9.80
C GLY A 319 -7.51 1.13 8.96
N ALA A 320 -7.68 -0.09 9.48
CA ALA A 320 -7.52 -1.32 8.74
C ALA A 320 -8.83 -1.75 8.03
N ILE A 321 -9.86 -2.13 8.78
CA ILE A 321 -11.08 -2.74 8.24
C ILE A 321 -12.30 -1.91 8.60
N ARG A 322 -13.11 -1.56 7.60
CA ARG A 322 -14.47 -1.04 7.78
C ARG A 322 -15.47 -1.99 7.16
N VAL A 323 -16.51 -2.31 7.94
CA VAL A 323 -17.66 -3.08 7.47
C VAL A 323 -18.95 -2.31 7.75
N LEU A 324 -19.86 -2.24 6.79
CA LEU A 324 -21.10 -1.45 6.90
C LEU A 324 -22.41 -2.24 6.90
N ALA A 325 -22.36 -3.45 6.34
CA ALA A 325 -23.45 -4.43 6.31
C ALA A 325 -22.88 -5.74 5.78
N GLN A 326 -23.44 -6.87 6.18
CA GLN A 326 -23.00 -8.18 5.70
C GLN A 326 -24.17 -9.12 5.38
N HIS A 327 -23.92 -10.21 4.67
CA HIS A 327 -24.89 -11.24 4.34
C HIS A 327 -25.87 -11.53 5.47
N SER A 328 -27.15 -11.39 5.16
CA SER A 328 -28.26 -11.91 5.95
C SER A 328 -29.05 -12.90 5.08
N PRO A 329 -29.48 -14.04 5.65
CA PRO A 329 -30.40 -14.96 4.98
C PRO A 329 -31.82 -14.37 4.87
N THR A 330 -32.14 -13.32 5.63
CA THR A 330 -33.42 -12.60 5.63
C THR A 330 -33.22 -11.13 5.25
N PRO A 331 -32.67 -10.82 4.05
CA PRO A 331 -32.18 -9.48 3.69
C PRO A 331 -33.27 -8.44 3.45
N ASN A 332 -34.54 -8.86 3.41
CA ASN A 332 -35.71 -7.99 3.23
C ASN A 332 -36.40 -7.65 4.56
N ASP A 333 -35.94 -8.19 5.69
CA ASP A 333 -36.39 -7.81 7.04
C ASP A 333 -35.63 -6.56 7.51
N LEU A 334 -35.71 -5.52 6.67
CA LEU A 334 -35.15 -4.21 6.96
C LEU A 334 -36.10 -3.46 7.88
N ASP A 335 -35.61 -3.06 9.04
CA ASP A 335 -36.27 -1.99 9.79
C ASP A 335 -35.86 -0.60 9.25
N SER A 336 -36.49 0.44 9.80
CA SER A 336 -36.23 1.84 9.41
C SER A 336 -34.80 2.32 9.66
N SER A 337 -33.95 1.54 10.34
CA SER A 337 -32.54 1.85 10.60
C SER A 337 -31.58 1.29 9.55
N TYR A 338 -32.10 0.67 8.49
CA TYR A 338 -31.30 -0.01 7.45
C TYR A 338 -30.41 -1.11 8.05
N ALA A 339 -30.91 -1.80 9.09
CA ALA A 339 -30.29 -2.97 9.67
C ALA A 339 -31.13 -4.21 9.31
N ALA A 340 -30.49 -5.24 8.75
CA ALA A 340 -31.09 -6.55 8.64
C ALA A 340 -30.78 -7.30 9.93
N ARG A 341 -31.80 -7.94 10.48
CA ARG A 341 -31.62 -8.92 11.54
C ARG A 341 -30.91 -10.16 10.99
N ASN A 342 -30.29 -10.93 11.90
CA ASN A 342 -29.66 -12.22 11.61
C ASN A 342 -28.51 -12.18 10.58
N GLN A 343 -27.73 -11.10 10.54
CA GLN A 343 -26.52 -11.05 9.72
C GLN A 343 -25.47 -12.08 10.17
N GLU A 344 -24.77 -12.67 9.22
CA GLU A 344 -23.59 -13.48 9.49
C GLU A 344 -22.41 -12.59 9.94
N PRO A 345 -21.67 -12.97 10.99
CA PRO A 345 -20.59 -12.16 11.51
C PRO A 345 -19.39 -12.10 10.57
N VAL A 346 -18.72 -10.95 10.54
CA VAL A 346 -17.38 -10.84 9.95
C VAL A 346 -16.45 -11.68 10.83
N ALA A 347 -15.77 -12.64 10.22
CA ALA A 347 -14.83 -13.51 10.91
C ALA A 347 -13.42 -12.92 10.80
N ILE A 348 -12.84 -12.53 11.93
CA ILE A 348 -11.44 -12.08 12.04
C ILE A 348 -10.72 -13.05 12.95
N VAL A 349 -9.88 -13.91 12.37
CA VAL A 349 -9.28 -15.03 13.06
C VAL A 349 -7.76 -14.95 13.00
N GLN A 350 -7.10 -15.13 14.14
CA GLN A 350 -5.65 -15.21 14.26
C GLN A 350 -4.92 -14.07 13.54
N SER A 351 -5.47 -12.85 13.57
CA SER A 351 -4.96 -11.72 12.79
C SER A 351 -4.35 -10.66 13.69
N THR A 352 -3.40 -9.89 13.15
CA THR A 352 -2.73 -8.80 13.86
C THR A 352 -3.09 -7.45 13.26
N PHE A 353 -3.47 -6.51 14.10
CA PHE A 353 -3.70 -5.11 13.74
C PHE A 353 -2.70 -4.26 14.51
N GLY A 354 -1.71 -3.73 13.82
CA GLY A 354 -0.50 -3.17 14.40
C GLY A 354 0.51 -4.27 14.71
N GLY A 355 0.79 -4.49 16.01
CA GLY A 355 1.68 -5.56 16.49
C GLY A 355 2.86 -5.02 17.30
N VAL A 356 3.43 -3.90 16.85
CA VAL A 356 4.49 -3.16 17.54
C VAL A 356 4.30 -1.66 17.33
N SER A 357 4.95 -0.86 18.18
CA SER A 357 4.96 0.59 18.05
C SER A 357 5.40 1.04 16.65
N GLY A 358 4.73 2.06 16.12
CA GLY A 358 4.95 2.58 14.76
C GLY A 358 4.33 1.74 13.63
N GLN A 359 3.70 0.60 13.93
CA GLN A 359 2.95 -0.20 12.96
C GLN A 359 1.43 -0.10 13.10
N GLY A 360 0.93 0.61 14.12
CA GLY A 360 -0.50 0.81 14.36
C GLY A 360 -1.25 1.45 13.20
N ASN A 361 -2.54 1.15 13.14
CA ASN A 361 -3.48 1.76 12.20
C ASN A 361 -4.15 2.99 12.84
N THR A 362 -4.57 3.95 12.01
CA THR A 362 -5.17 5.20 12.48
C THR A 362 -6.42 5.59 11.72
N CYS A 363 -7.42 6.12 12.42
CA CYS A 363 -8.68 6.52 11.79
C CYS A 363 -9.46 7.45 12.71
N SER A 364 -10.50 8.13 12.23
CA SER A 364 -11.32 9.03 13.05
C SER A 364 -11.85 8.28 14.29
N ASN A 365 -12.48 7.13 14.07
CA ASN A 365 -12.84 6.14 15.08
C ASN A 365 -12.20 4.79 14.75
N GLY A 366 -12.22 3.81 15.64
CA GLY A 366 -11.89 2.42 15.28
C GLY A 366 -10.52 2.31 14.64
N GLY A 367 -9.45 2.66 15.35
CA GLY A 367 -8.11 2.78 14.76
C GLY A 367 -7.73 1.55 13.93
N ALA A 368 -8.11 0.35 14.37
CA ALA A 368 -8.00 -0.87 13.58
C ALA A 368 -9.31 -1.25 12.86
N ILE A 369 -10.35 -1.59 13.62
CA ILE A 369 -11.56 -2.25 13.11
C ILE A 369 -12.77 -1.35 13.35
N SER A 370 -13.64 -1.25 12.36
CA SER A 370 -14.93 -0.60 12.50
C SER A 370 -16.07 -1.37 11.84
N GLY A 371 -17.21 -1.41 12.51
CA GLY A 371 -18.47 -1.95 12.01
C GLY A 371 -19.60 -0.95 12.16
N LEU A 372 -20.47 -0.81 11.14
CA LEU A 372 -21.79 -0.22 11.30
C LEU A 372 -22.86 -1.31 11.13
N ARG A 373 -23.74 -1.47 12.12
CA ARG A 373 -24.89 -2.40 12.13
C ARG A 373 -24.53 -3.85 11.79
N THR A 374 -23.26 -4.24 11.94
CA THR A 374 -22.75 -5.53 11.45
C THR A 374 -22.11 -6.30 12.59
N PRO A 375 -22.50 -7.58 12.79
CA PRO A 375 -21.85 -8.41 13.79
C PRO A 375 -20.40 -8.73 13.40
N ILE A 376 -19.51 -8.72 14.39
CA ILE A 376 -18.08 -9.01 14.19
C ILE A 376 -17.65 -10.02 15.24
N THR A 377 -16.91 -11.05 14.81
CA THR A 377 -16.29 -12.03 15.70
C THR A 377 -14.78 -12.02 15.48
N VAL A 378 -14.05 -11.63 16.53
CA VAL A 378 -12.59 -11.58 16.59
C VAL A 378 -12.09 -12.75 17.43
N VAL A 379 -11.26 -13.62 16.86
CA VAL A 379 -10.79 -14.86 17.50
C VAL A 379 -9.27 -14.92 17.47
N ASN A 380 -8.64 -15.23 18.61
CA ASN A 380 -7.19 -15.41 18.77
C ASN A 380 -6.34 -14.32 18.10
N SER A 381 -6.81 -13.07 18.12
CA SER A 381 -6.20 -11.97 17.36
C SER A 381 -5.47 -11.00 18.28
N LEU A 382 -4.54 -10.24 17.69
CA LEU A 382 -3.78 -9.20 18.38
C LEU A 382 -4.15 -7.83 17.80
N VAL A 383 -4.71 -6.94 18.61
CA VAL A 383 -5.07 -5.58 18.21
C VAL A 383 -4.30 -4.62 19.09
N THR A 384 -3.21 -4.05 18.57
CA THR A 384 -2.30 -3.26 19.39
C THR A 384 -1.73 -2.03 18.70
N ASP A 385 -1.45 -1.01 19.50
CA ASP A 385 -0.80 0.23 19.09
C ASP A 385 -1.60 1.05 18.05
N ASN A 386 -2.91 0.81 17.93
CA ASN A 386 -3.80 1.53 17.01
C ASN A 386 -4.35 2.81 17.66
N SER A 387 -4.75 3.78 16.83
CA SER A 387 -5.23 5.09 17.34
C SER A 387 -6.49 5.58 16.65
N ALA A 388 -7.52 5.89 17.44
CA ALA A 388 -8.62 6.75 17.03
C ALA A 388 -8.18 8.22 17.20
N VAL A 389 -7.99 8.92 16.08
CA VAL A 389 -7.38 10.26 16.03
C VAL A 389 -8.38 11.40 15.88
N GLY A 390 -9.65 11.08 15.62
CA GLY A 390 -10.75 12.04 15.53
C GLY A 390 -11.08 12.70 16.86
N CYS A 391 -12.02 13.62 16.85
CA CYS A 391 -12.41 14.37 18.04
C CYS A 391 -13.89 14.70 18.02
N CYS A 392 -14.67 14.62 19.09
CA CYS A 392 -14.28 14.34 20.49
C CYS A 392 -15.28 13.41 21.19
N ALA A 393 -16.20 12.84 20.40
CA ALA A 393 -17.20 11.86 20.77
C ALA A 393 -17.91 11.42 19.48
N ASN A 394 -18.68 10.34 19.58
CA ASN A 394 -19.80 10.12 18.66
C ASN A 394 -21.09 9.88 19.47
N PRO A 395 -22.18 10.64 19.24
CA PRO A 395 -22.33 11.80 18.34
C PRO A 395 -21.37 12.98 18.65
N PRO A 396 -21.06 13.85 17.67
CA PRO A 396 -20.19 15.01 17.88
C PRO A 396 -20.83 16.05 18.82
N HIS A 397 -20.02 16.67 19.67
CA HIS A 397 -20.44 17.87 20.40
C HIS A 397 -20.56 19.07 19.46
N PRO A 398 -21.42 20.07 19.77
CA PRO A 398 -21.49 21.31 19.02
C PRO A 398 -20.10 21.94 18.81
N GLY A 399 -19.77 22.26 17.55
CA GLY A 399 -18.49 22.87 17.20
C GLY A 399 -17.31 21.90 17.07
N THR A 400 -17.52 20.59 17.25
CA THR A 400 -16.48 19.57 17.05
C THR A 400 -16.70 18.78 15.75
N PRO A 401 -15.63 18.33 15.07
CA PRO A 401 -15.76 17.62 13.80
C PRO A 401 -16.25 16.16 13.94
N GLY A 402 -16.38 15.65 15.16
CA GLY A 402 -16.78 14.27 15.46
C GLY A 402 -15.68 13.23 15.35
N GLY A 403 -15.93 12.12 16.04
CA GLY A 403 -15.04 10.96 16.09
C GLY A 403 -14.16 10.91 17.32
N GLY A 404 -13.13 10.06 17.28
CA GLY A 404 -12.16 9.87 18.36
C GLY A 404 -12.41 8.65 19.24
N SER A 405 -13.41 7.82 18.91
CA SER A 405 -13.84 6.69 19.73
C SER A 405 -13.27 5.35 19.27
N GLY A 406 -13.00 4.44 20.21
CA GLY A 406 -12.62 3.06 19.89
C GLY A 406 -11.23 2.94 19.28
N GLY A 407 -10.17 3.10 20.07
CA GLY A 407 -8.79 3.06 19.56
C GLY A 407 -8.45 1.76 18.82
N ALA A 408 -8.95 0.64 19.31
CA ALA A 408 -8.89 -0.65 18.61
C ALA A 408 -10.14 -0.92 17.77
N VAL A 409 -11.31 -1.00 18.41
CA VAL A 409 -12.58 -1.37 17.77
C VAL A 409 -13.63 -0.29 17.99
N TYR A 410 -14.31 0.09 16.91
CA TYR A 410 -15.48 0.97 16.95
C TYR A 410 -16.68 0.30 16.28
N THR A 411 -17.79 0.15 16.99
CA THR A 411 -19.04 -0.31 16.40
C THR A 411 -20.22 0.54 16.84
N ASP A 412 -21.09 0.83 15.88
CA ASP A 412 -22.37 1.53 16.09
C ASP A 412 -23.44 0.90 15.17
N GLY A 413 -24.71 0.99 15.51
CA GLY A 413 -25.82 0.50 14.69
C GLY A 413 -26.93 -0.13 15.51
N THR A 414 -27.84 -0.82 14.84
CA THR A 414 -29.01 -1.48 15.44
C THR A 414 -28.81 -3.00 15.40
N SER A 415 -29.18 -3.72 16.47
CA SER A 415 -29.28 -5.19 16.48
C SER A 415 -28.05 -5.96 15.95
N TYR A 416 -26.92 -5.95 16.66
CA TYR A 416 -25.74 -6.75 16.29
C TYR A 416 -24.87 -7.13 17.49
N ASP A 417 -24.12 -8.22 17.38
CA ASP A 417 -23.19 -8.65 18.44
C ASP A 417 -21.72 -8.40 18.08
N LEU A 418 -20.92 -8.07 19.09
CA LEU A 418 -19.46 -8.08 19.02
C LEU A 418 -18.90 -9.17 19.93
N LYS A 419 -18.13 -10.10 19.35
CA LYS A 419 -17.45 -11.18 20.10
C LYS A 419 -15.94 -11.05 19.97
N VAL A 420 -15.25 -11.04 21.10
CA VAL A 420 -13.77 -11.01 21.19
C VAL A 420 -13.32 -12.20 22.00
N LEU A 421 -12.69 -13.18 21.35
CA LEU A 421 -12.39 -14.49 21.92
C LEU A 421 -10.89 -14.76 21.82
N GLY A 422 -10.23 -15.16 22.91
CA GLY A 422 -8.82 -15.57 22.88
C GLY A 422 -7.84 -14.46 22.49
N SER A 423 -8.26 -13.19 22.51
CA SER A 423 -7.59 -12.09 21.81
C SER A 423 -6.92 -11.12 22.78
N ARG A 424 -5.98 -10.32 22.27
CA ARG A 424 -5.30 -9.26 23.02
C ARG A 424 -5.60 -7.90 22.40
N ILE A 425 -6.10 -6.97 23.21
CA ILE A 425 -6.37 -5.58 22.83
C ILE A 425 -5.52 -4.68 23.72
N GLU A 426 -4.38 -4.21 23.23
CA GLU A 426 -3.38 -3.55 24.07
C GLU A 426 -2.81 -2.27 23.47
N ARG A 427 -2.42 -1.30 24.31
CA ARG A 427 -1.68 -0.12 23.86
C ARG A 427 -2.39 0.69 22.77
N ASN A 428 -3.69 0.54 22.62
CA ASN A 428 -4.46 1.37 21.69
C ASN A 428 -4.77 2.71 22.34
N SER A 429 -5.01 3.74 21.54
CA SER A 429 -5.40 5.05 22.06
C SER A 429 -6.63 5.61 21.39
N ALA A 430 -7.43 6.34 22.16
CA ALA A 430 -8.58 7.08 21.67
C ALA A 430 -8.61 8.46 22.32
N LYS A 431 -9.28 9.39 21.67
CA LYS A 431 -9.50 10.76 22.16
C LYS A 431 -10.86 10.95 22.83
N ALA A 432 -11.69 9.91 22.82
CA ALA A 432 -13.02 9.87 23.40
C ALA A 432 -13.47 8.42 23.53
N GLY A 433 -14.48 8.16 24.37
CA GLY A 433 -15.02 6.81 24.49
C GLY A 433 -14.01 5.77 25.00
N GLY A 434 -14.36 4.49 24.87
CA GLY A 434 -13.46 3.39 25.20
C GLY A 434 -12.24 3.34 24.25
N SER A 435 -11.04 3.40 24.82
CA SER A 435 -9.76 3.34 24.08
C SER A 435 -9.47 1.97 23.47
N ALA A 436 -10.03 0.91 24.05
CA ALA A 436 -10.02 -0.44 23.50
C ALA A 436 -11.23 -0.65 22.57
N ILE A 437 -12.45 -0.56 23.13
CA ILE A 437 -13.69 -0.86 22.41
C ILE A 437 -14.70 0.27 22.65
N PHE A 438 -15.27 0.77 21.57
CA PHE A 438 -16.49 1.57 21.61
C PHE A 438 -17.60 0.76 20.95
N TYR A 439 -18.68 0.47 21.69
CA TYR A 439 -19.78 -0.37 21.24
C TYR A 439 -21.12 0.29 21.53
N VAL A 440 -21.94 0.46 20.49
CA VAL A 440 -23.30 1.01 20.58
C VAL A 440 -24.30 0.16 19.77
N SER A 441 -25.29 -0.41 20.45
CA SER A 441 -26.55 -0.92 19.88
C SER A 441 -27.65 0.10 20.15
N ASN A 442 -28.18 0.71 19.10
CA ASN A 442 -29.12 1.83 19.20
C ASN A 442 -30.43 1.45 19.89
N ASP A 443 -30.91 0.24 19.61
CA ASP A 443 -32.11 -0.41 20.15
C ASP A 443 -31.88 -1.22 21.44
N LEU A 444 -30.64 -1.24 21.96
CA LEU A 444 -30.26 -1.99 23.17
C LEU A 444 -30.53 -3.51 23.09
N THR A 445 -30.48 -4.10 21.90
CA THR A 445 -30.68 -5.55 21.71
C THR A 445 -29.37 -6.32 21.48
N GLY A 446 -28.31 -5.64 21.04
CA GLY A 446 -27.01 -6.24 20.76
C GLY A 446 -26.18 -6.49 22.02
N HIS A 447 -25.22 -7.42 21.91
CA HIS A 447 -24.37 -7.87 23.02
C HIS A 447 -22.88 -7.72 22.72
N LEU A 448 -22.12 -7.42 23.76
CA LEU A 448 -20.66 -7.54 23.77
C LEU A 448 -20.24 -8.75 24.62
N ALA A 449 -19.47 -9.65 24.03
CA ALA A 449 -18.85 -10.77 24.74
C ALA A 449 -17.33 -10.76 24.55
N VAL A 450 -16.58 -10.69 25.66
CA VAL A 450 -15.12 -10.79 25.70
C VAL A 450 -14.72 -12.01 26.51
N GLN A 451 -14.20 -13.03 25.84
CA GLN A 451 -13.89 -14.33 26.45
C GLN A 451 -12.41 -14.67 26.28
N GLN A 452 -11.78 -15.17 27.35
CA GLN A 452 -10.39 -15.65 27.35
C GLN A 452 -9.43 -14.64 26.71
N SER A 453 -9.69 -13.36 26.94
CA SER A 453 -9.01 -12.25 26.26
C SER A 453 -8.39 -11.29 27.27
N VAL A 454 -7.42 -10.51 26.81
CA VAL A 454 -6.76 -9.47 27.62
C VAL A 454 -6.95 -8.12 26.94
N SER A 455 -7.55 -7.18 27.65
CA SER A 455 -7.58 -5.76 27.32
C SER A 455 -6.82 -5.01 28.40
N ARG A 456 -5.71 -4.35 28.05
CA ARG A 456 -4.89 -3.59 29.01
C ARG A 456 -4.05 -2.51 28.35
N ASN A 457 -3.61 -1.53 29.15
CA ASN A 457 -2.76 -0.44 28.70
C ASN A 457 -3.36 0.33 27.52
N ASN A 458 -4.68 0.38 27.40
CA ASN A 458 -5.35 1.19 26.38
C ASN A 458 -5.56 2.58 26.96
N VAL A 459 -5.12 3.62 26.24
CA VAL A 459 -4.88 4.94 26.81
C VAL A 459 -5.79 5.96 26.18
N TYR A 460 -6.54 6.67 27.03
CA TYR A 460 -7.17 7.93 26.64
C TYR A 460 -6.10 9.00 26.41
N ARG A 461 -6.18 9.70 25.28
CA ARG A 461 -5.33 10.87 24.99
C ARG A 461 -6.22 12.08 24.87
N ALA A 462 -5.95 13.10 25.68
CA ALA A 462 -6.71 14.35 25.64
C ALA A 462 -6.79 14.89 24.21
N SER A 463 -8.01 15.26 23.81
CA SER A 463 -8.31 15.69 22.45
C SER A 463 -7.66 17.03 22.08
N GLY A 464 -7.49 17.90 23.08
CA GLY A 464 -6.99 19.27 22.95
C GLY A 464 -8.04 20.27 22.47
N TYR A 465 -9.28 19.86 22.19
CA TYR A 465 -10.33 20.72 21.64
C TYR A 465 -11.16 21.45 22.71
N SER A 466 -11.55 20.77 23.80
CA SER A 466 -12.24 21.42 24.93
C SER A 466 -11.89 20.77 26.28
N PRO A 467 -11.77 21.56 27.37
CA PRO A 467 -11.75 21.04 28.74
C PRO A 467 -13.01 20.25 29.13
N SER A 468 -14.11 20.42 28.39
CA SER A 468 -15.38 19.68 28.58
C SER A 468 -15.45 18.36 27.81
N ASP A 469 -14.47 18.03 26.96
CA ASP A 469 -14.36 16.74 26.28
C ASP A 469 -13.90 15.69 27.30
N GLN A 470 -14.79 15.33 28.21
CA GLN A 470 -14.50 14.38 29.26
C GLN A 470 -14.37 12.98 28.65
N HIS A 471 -13.32 12.28 29.06
CA HIS A 471 -13.20 10.84 28.87
C HIS A 471 -14.47 10.15 29.40
N PHE A 472 -15.07 9.27 28.60
CA PHE A 472 -16.26 8.54 29.00
C PHE A 472 -16.13 7.07 28.59
N GLU A 473 -16.25 6.19 29.57
CA GLU A 473 -16.27 4.75 29.38
C GLU A 473 -17.12 4.11 30.48
N THR A 474 -17.63 2.91 30.22
CA THR A 474 -18.46 2.16 31.18
C THR A 474 -17.66 1.08 31.91
N TYR A 475 -16.53 0.67 31.33
CA TYR A 475 -15.56 -0.28 31.87
C TYR A 475 -14.15 0.17 31.43
N PRO A 476 -13.06 -0.30 32.05
CA PRO A 476 -11.71 0.11 31.66
C PRO A 476 -11.42 -0.11 30.17
N GLY A 477 -11.17 0.99 29.45
CA GLY A 477 -10.95 1.02 28.01
C GLY A 477 -12.19 0.73 27.15
N ILE A 478 -13.39 0.54 27.73
CA ILE A 478 -14.59 0.10 27.01
C ILE A 478 -15.77 1.02 27.29
N PHE A 479 -16.33 1.60 26.23
CA PHE A 479 -17.67 2.19 26.24
C PHE A 479 -18.66 1.18 25.68
N TYR A 480 -19.70 0.86 26.45
CA TYR A 480 -20.72 -0.12 26.09
C TYR A 480 -22.12 0.46 26.27
N ARG A 481 -22.90 0.44 25.19
CA ARG A 481 -24.35 0.67 25.20
C ARG A 481 -25.02 -0.46 24.42
N GLY A 482 -25.61 -1.42 25.13
CA GLY A 482 -26.27 -2.58 24.52
C GLY A 482 -27.29 -3.20 25.47
N SER A 483 -27.66 -4.45 25.20
CA SER A 483 -28.56 -5.20 26.09
C SER A 483 -27.86 -5.60 27.37
N GLY A 484 -28.49 -5.35 28.52
CA GLY A 484 -27.97 -5.75 29.84
C GLY A 484 -26.53 -5.30 30.08
N SER A 485 -25.75 -6.15 30.75
CA SER A 485 -24.30 -5.96 30.95
C SER A 485 -23.50 -6.76 29.91
N PRO A 486 -22.32 -6.28 29.47
CA PRO A 486 -21.45 -7.07 28.62
C PRO A 486 -20.90 -8.29 29.37
N SER A 487 -20.61 -9.37 28.66
CA SER A 487 -20.07 -10.61 29.25
C SER A 487 -18.54 -10.62 29.17
N PHE A 488 -17.89 -10.74 30.33
CA PHE A 488 -16.45 -10.90 30.44
C PHE A 488 -16.12 -12.24 31.11
N THR A 489 -15.71 -13.24 30.33
CA THR A 489 -15.51 -14.62 30.82
C THR A 489 -14.05 -15.05 30.69
N GLY A 490 -13.37 -15.32 31.80
CA GLY A 490 -11.94 -15.69 31.77
C GLY A 490 -11.06 -14.61 31.14
N SER A 491 -11.49 -13.34 31.21
CA SER A 491 -10.86 -12.21 30.56
C SER A 491 -10.30 -11.22 31.58
N THR A 492 -9.25 -10.51 31.20
CA THR A 492 -8.70 -9.38 31.97
C THR A 492 -9.05 -8.08 31.26
N ILE A 493 -9.73 -7.16 31.95
CA ILE A 493 -10.09 -5.82 31.45
C ILE A 493 -9.48 -4.79 32.40
N GLN A 494 -8.51 -4.00 31.90
CA GLN A 494 -7.66 -3.08 32.68
C GLN A 494 -7.43 -1.75 31.98
#